data_AF-A0A1G7K295-F1
#
_entry.id   AF-A0A1G7K295-F1
#
_cell.length_a   1.000
_cell.length_b   1.000
_cell.length_c   1.000
_cell.angle_alpha   90.00
_cell.angle_beta   90.00
_cell.angle_gamma   90.00
#
_symmetry.space_group_name_H-M   'P 1'
#
loop_
_entity.id
_entity.type
_entity.pdbx_description
1 polymer ?
#
loop_
_entity_poly.entity_id
_entity_poly.type
_entity_poly.pdbx_seq_one_letter_code
_entity_poly.pdbx_strand_id
1 'polypeptide(L)'
;MTIGCGYDVGQATRQQFLADWSGKIPDAKLKALARCCGVTGQGAEKLARKLRGLVDIPWDVALEVFASHDIPRYLAICRRLLPGFDELSPDCRGVILSIAFNRDAGGFNKPGSRWSEMRQIKAAIGSGELAKIPGLIRSMKRLWPDSKGLRIRRDDEAALFEHGLAASHPHEHAKLATTPAPVDPNAVTYVQGRLRELGYYDVGQVDGEQSPQGRTEGMILAYRNARGLPLTPAIDDRLIAELGKPQAPRQVAETRASATVEDLRDEGSQTIALTDRAKRWAGKIFGSSAGLTGAGVLAWVTDRATQVSAAKDAVGGLGLTPWRDPGDRDRRRRPGRRRRRRRPDLVRCRPARAAPPG
;
A
#
# COMPACT_ATOMS: atom_id res chain seq x y z
N MET A 1 11.41 -18.02 11.65
CA MET A 1 10.89 -18.89 12.74
C MET A 1 9.92 -18.03 13.50
N THR A 2 8.72 -18.51 13.76
CA THR A 2 7.64 -17.67 14.31
C THR A 2 7.17 -18.22 15.65
N ILE A 3 6.98 -17.34 16.64
CA ILE A 3 6.51 -17.68 17.99
C ILE A 3 5.37 -16.76 18.41
N GLY A 4 4.62 -17.15 19.45
CA GLY A 4 3.51 -16.37 20.00
C GLY A 4 2.49 -15.96 18.93
N CYS A 5 2.03 -14.71 19.00
CA CYS A 5 1.09 -14.14 18.03
C CYS A 5 1.79 -13.63 16.76
N GLY A 6 2.41 -14.55 16.01
CA GLY A 6 2.97 -14.23 14.70
C GLY A 6 4.30 -13.47 14.73
N TYR A 7 5.00 -13.43 15.86
CA TYR A 7 6.31 -12.77 16.00
C TYR A 7 7.38 -13.55 15.22
N ASP A 8 7.90 -13.00 14.11
CA ASP A 8 8.96 -13.64 13.32
C ASP A 8 10.35 -13.27 13.86
N VAL A 9 10.90 -14.18 14.66
CA VAL A 9 12.25 -14.07 15.24
C VAL A 9 13.32 -13.91 14.16
N GLY A 10 13.13 -14.49 12.97
CA GLY A 10 14.08 -14.37 11.86
C GLY A 10 14.14 -12.97 11.25
N GLN A 11 13.13 -12.14 11.47
CA GLN A 11 13.07 -10.74 11.01
C GLN A 11 13.54 -9.75 12.06
N ALA A 12 13.53 -10.15 13.33
CA ALA A 12 13.98 -9.33 14.44
C ALA A 12 15.52 -9.28 14.51
N THR A 13 16.05 -8.14 14.96
CA THR A 13 17.44 -8.07 15.43
C THR A 13 17.51 -8.74 16.80
N ARG A 14 18.70 -9.23 17.18
CA ARG A 14 18.89 -9.83 18.51
C ARG A 14 18.59 -8.83 19.63
N GLN A 15 18.94 -7.55 19.45
CA GLN A 15 18.64 -6.49 20.41
C GLN A 15 17.13 -6.30 20.58
N GLN A 16 16.38 -6.20 19.47
CA GLN A 16 14.91 -6.06 19.51
C GLN A 16 14.27 -7.27 20.20
N PHE A 17 14.68 -8.48 19.80
CA PHE A 17 14.16 -9.72 20.38
C PHE A 17 14.38 -9.78 21.90
N LEU A 18 15.58 -9.41 22.38
CA LEU A 18 15.85 -9.37 23.81
C LEU A 18 15.02 -8.29 24.51
N ALA A 19 14.86 -7.11 23.93
CA ALA A 19 14.02 -6.06 24.51
C ALA A 19 12.55 -6.51 24.64
N ASP A 20 12.02 -7.24 23.66
CA ASP A 20 10.62 -7.65 23.65
C ASP A 20 10.34 -8.84 24.58
N TRP A 21 11.29 -9.77 24.74
CA TRP A 21 11.06 -11.08 25.38
C TRP A 21 11.79 -11.31 26.72
N SER A 22 12.76 -10.48 27.09
CA SER A 22 13.50 -10.65 28.36
C SER A 22 12.57 -10.51 29.57
N GLY A 23 12.74 -11.39 30.56
CA GLY A 23 11.91 -11.40 31.78
C GLY A 23 10.50 -11.99 31.59
N LYS A 24 10.04 -12.22 30.35
CA LYS A 24 8.72 -12.80 30.05
C LYS A 24 8.75 -14.32 29.85
N ILE A 25 9.92 -14.86 29.50
CA ILE A 25 10.15 -16.30 29.34
C ILE A 25 11.45 -16.72 30.04
N PRO A 26 11.58 -17.99 30.45
CA PRO A 26 12.82 -18.49 31.06
C PRO A 26 14.06 -18.22 30.20
N ASP A 27 15.15 -17.79 30.84
CA ASP A 27 16.41 -17.42 30.18
C ASP A 27 16.96 -18.48 29.24
N ALA A 28 16.78 -19.76 29.57
CA ALA A 28 17.19 -20.86 28.71
C ALA A 28 16.45 -20.84 27.36
N LYS A 29 15.13 -20.61 27.38
CA LYS A 29 14.29 -20.47 26.17
C LYS A 29 14.67 -19.20 25.41
N LEU A 30 14.85 -18.08 26.11
CA LEU A 30 15.26 -16.81 25.52
C LEU A 30 16.60 -16.93 24.76
N LYS A 31 17.63 -17.48 25.42
CA LYS A 31 18.95 -17.74 24.81
C LYS A 31 18.83 -18.67 23.61
N ALA A 32 17.99 -19.71 23.70
CA ALA A 32 17.78 -20.64 22.61
C ALA A 32 17.16 -19.97 21.38
N LEU A 33 16.12 -19.15 21.59
CA LEU A 33 15.41 -18.41 20.55
C LEU A 33 16.25 -17.28 19.94
N ALA A 34 17.07 -16.57 20.74
CA ALA A 34 17.92 -15.48 20.27
C ALA A 34 18.90 -15.93 19.17
N ARG A 35 19.29 -17.21 19.12
CA ARG A 35 20.12 -17.80 18.05
C ARG A 35 19.43 -17.85 16.69
N CYS A 36 18.11 -17.70 16.67
CA CYS A 36 17.32 -17.71 15.45
C CYS A 36 17.14 -16.32 14.85
N CYS A 37 17.59 -15.26 15.54
CA CYS A 37 17.54 -13.89 15.04
C CYS A 37 18.35 -13.76 13.74
N GLY A 38 17.73 -13.18 12.71
CA GLY A 38 18.32 -13.06 11.36
C GLY A 38 18.35 -14.36 10.54
N VAL A 39 17.97 -15.51 11.11
CA VAL A 39 17.95 -16.79 10.39
C VAL A 39 16.60 -16.97 9.70
N THR A 40 16.64 -17.22 8.39
CA THR A 40 15.44 -17.39 7.55
C THR A 40 15.56 -18.61 6.63
N GLY A 41 14.47 -19.00 5.96
CA GLY A 41 14.44 -20.13 5.03
C GLY A 41 14.74 -21.50 5.68
N GLN A 42 15.43 -22.38 4.96
CA GLN A 42 15.73 -23.74 5.42
C GLN A 42 16.52 -23.79 6.74
N GLY A 43 17.38 -22.79 6.98
CA GLY A 43 18.09 -22.67 8.27
C GLY A 43 17.12 -22.48 9.44
N ALA A 44 16.10 -21.64 9.25
CA ALA A 44 15.08 -21.39 10.26
C ALA A 44 14.20 -22.63 10.48
N GLU A 45 13.89 -23.39 9.43
CA GLU A 45 13.13 -24.64 9.54
C GLU A 45 13.88 -25.69 10.38
N LYS A 46 15.19 -25.86 10.13
CA LYS A 46 16.05 -26.75 10.92
C LYS A 46 16.08 -26.35 12.39
N LEU A 47 16.24 -25.05 12.70
CA LEU A 47 16.21 -24.54 14.07
C LEU A 47 14.84 -24.72 14.73
N ALA A 48 13.75 -24.42 14.02
CA ALA A 48 12.40 -24.58 14.53
C ALA A 48 12.09 -26.03 14.90
N ARG A 49 12.52 -27.01 14.09
CA ARG A 49 12.38 -28.45 14.43
C ARG A 49 13.15 -28.81 15.70
N LYS A 50 14.39 -28.34 15.84
CA LYS A 50 15.22 -28.60 17.03
C LYS A 50 14.64 -27.98 18.30
N LEU A 51 14.04 -26.80 18.20
CA LEU A 51 13.51 -26.06 19.35
C LEU A 51 12.07 -26.43 19.73
N ARG A 52 11.36 -27.17 18.88
CA ARG A 52 9.93 -27.51 19.06
C ARG A 52 9.62 -28.18 20.40
N GLY A 53 10.50 -29.05 20.90
CA GLY A 53 10.32 -29.73 22.19
C GLY A 53 10.83 -28.97 23.41
N LEU A 54 11.58 -27.88 23.20
CA LEU A 54 12.24 -27.11 24.27
C LEU A 54 11.52 -25.79 24.56
N VAL A 55 10.98 -25.17 23.51
CA VAL A 55 10.36 -23.86 23.59
C VAL A 55 8.85 -24.02 23.52
N ASP A 56 8.22 -23.75 24.65
CA ASP A 56 6.79 -23.50 24.74
C ASP A 56 6.57 -22.06 25.25
N ILE A 57 5.66 -21.34 24.59
CA ILE A 57 5.33 -19.94 24.87
C ILE A 57 3.91 -19.90 25.42
N PRO A 58 3.74 -19.55 26.71
CA PRO A 58 2.41 -19.37 27.30
C PRO A 58 1.56 -18.36 26.52
N TRP A 59 0.25 -18.60 26.46
CA TRP A 59 -0.68 -17.77 25.67
C TRP A 59 -0.77 -16.33 26.18
N ASP A 60 -0.85 -16.16 27.50
CA ASP A 60 -0.82 -14.89 28.20
C ASP A 60 0.45 -14.10 27.89
N VAL A 61 1.62 -14.75 27.94
CA VAL A 61 2.90 -14.14 27.56
C VAL A 61 2.92 -13.74 26.08
N ALA A 62 2.42 -14.61 25.19
CA ALA A 62 2.33 -14.29 23.77
C ALA A 62 1.44 -13.06 23.52
N LEU A 63 0.32 -12.97 24.22
CA LEU A 63 -0.62 -11.87 24.14
C LEU A 63 -0.03 -10.58 24.73
N GLU A 64 0.67 -10.67 25.86
CA GLU A 64 1.36 -9.55 26.49
C GLU A 64 2.39 -8.95 25.53
N VAL A 65 3.25 -9.77 24.93
CA VAL A 65 4.24 -9.31 23.93
C VAL A 65 3.52 -8.69 22.73
N PHE A 66 2.47 -9.32 22.22
CA PHE A 66 1.71 -8.78 21.10
C PHE A 66 1.11 -7.40 21.41
N ALA A 67 0.54 -7.24 22.61
CA ALA A 67 -0.07 -6.01 23.07
C ALA A 67 0.95 -4.91 23.36
N SER A 68 2.12 -5.23 23.91
CA SER A 68 3.14 -4.24 24.26
C SER A 68 4.05 -3.87 23.09
N HIS A 69 4.20 -4.74 22.09
CA HIS A 69 5.13 -4.54 20.98
C HIS A 69 4.42 -4.32 19.64
N ASP A 70 3.70 -5.34 19.15
CA ASP A 70 3.17 -5.34 17.79
C ASP A 70 2.02 -4.36 17.63
N ILE A 71 1.07 -4.32 18.58
CA ILE A 71 -0.06 -3.39 18.50
C ILE A 71 0.42 -1.93 18.41
N PRO A 72 1.24 -1.39 19.34
CA PRO A 72 1.73 -0.02 19.25
C PRO A 72 2.48 0.27 17.95
N ARG A 73 3.33 -0.66 17.51
CA ARG A 73 4.09 -0.53 16.27
C ARG A 73 3.18 -0.43 15.05
N TYR A 74 2.18 -1.31 14.92
CA TYR A 74 1.25 -1.28 13.78
C TYR A 74 0.31 -0.08 13.83
N LEU A 75 -0.16 0.32 15.02
CA LEU A 75 -0.96 1.54 15.18
C LEU A 75 -0.17 2.77 14.72
N ALA A 76 1.10 2.91 15.12
CA ALA A 76 1.96 4.01 14.69
C ALA A 76 2.16 4.01 13.16
N ILE A 77 2.32 2.84 12.54
CA ILE A 77 2.41 2.74 11.07
C ILE A 77 1.08 3.14 10.41
N CYS A 78 -0.06 2.67 10.93
CA CYS A 78 -1.37 2.99 10.38
C CYS A 78 -1.65 4.49 10.46
N ARG A 79 -1.46 5.13 11.62
CA ARG A 79 -1.58 6.59 11.79
C ARG A 79 -0.75 7.38 10.78
N ARG A 80 0.48 6.94 10.53
CA ARG A 80 1.36 7.60 9.56
C ARG A 80 0.89 7.42 8.11
N LEU A 81 0.33 6.26 7.77
CA LEU A 81 0.03 5.92 6.37
C LEU A 81 -1.41 6.25 5.93
N LEU A 82 -2.33 6.34 6.89
CA LEU A 82 -3.77 6.42 6.67
C LEU A 82 -4.30 7.75 7.24
N PRO A 83 -4.59 8.74 6.39
CA PRO A 83 -5.27 9.96 6.81
C PRO A 83 -6.68 9.59 7.26
N GLY A 84 -7.16 10.08 8.41
CA GLY A 84 -8.48 9.71 8.92
C GLY A 84 -8.50 8.46 9.83
N PHE A 85 -7.34 7.91 10.20
CA PHE A 85 -7.28 6.66 10.99
C PHE A 85 -7.71 6.82 12.44
N ASP A 86 -7.41 7.95 13.09
CA ASP A 86 -7.71 8.15 14.50
C ASP A 86 -9.19 8.50 14.73
N GLU A 87 -9.91 8.88 13.68
CA GLU A 87 -11.34 9.15 13.63
C GLU A 87 -12.18 7.87 13.59
N LEU A 88 -11.58 6.74 13.21
CA LEU A 88 -12.25 5.44 13.19
C LEU A 88 -12.58 4.94 14.62
N SER A 89 -13.67 4.18 14.76
CA SER A 89 -13.98 3.49 16.02
C SER A 89 -12.90 2.48 16.41
N PRO A 90 -12.81 2.08 17.70
CA PRO A 90 -11.91 1.01 18.13
C PRO A 90 -12.01 -0.26 17.29
N ASP A 91 -13.23 -0.71 16.95
CA ASP A 91 -13.47 -1.90 16.12
C ASP A 91 -12.90 -1.72 14.70
N CYS A 92 -13.22 -0.59 14.05
CA CYS A 92 -12.68 -0.26 12.72
C CYS A 92 -11.14 -0.21 12.74
N ARG A 93 -10.53 0.44 13.75
CA ARG A 93 -9.06 0.50 13.89
C ARG A 93 -8.46 -0.89 14.11
N GLY A 94 -9.10 -1.73 14.92
CA GLY A 94 -8.70 -3.11 15.16
C GLY A 94 -8.69 -3.94 13.88
N VAL A 95 -9.71 -3.79 13.03
CA VAL A 95 -9.78 -4.45 11.72
C VAL A 95 -8.68 -3.96 10.77
N ILE A 96 -8.44 -2.66 10.68
CA ILE A 96 -7.38 -2.11 9.83
C ILE A 96 -6.00 -2.58 10.31
N LEU A 97 -5.77 -2.65 11.62
CA LEU A 97 -4.56 -3.24 12.20
C LEU A 97 -4.45 -4.72 11.83
N SER A 98 -5.53 -5.49 11.94
CA SER A 98 -5.56 -6.91 11.57
C SER A 98 -5.16 -7.13 10.10
N ILE A 99 -5.69 -6.30 9.20
CA ILE A 99 -5.33 -6.27 7.78
C ILE A 99 -3.85 -5.93 7.61
N ALA A 100 -3.38 -4.84 8.22
CA ALA A 100 -1.99 -4.38 8.12
C ALA A 100 -1.00 -5.43 8.64
N PHE A 101 -1.35 -6.12 9.74
CA PHE A 101 -0.56 -7.20 10.32
C PHE A 101 -0.45 -8.39 9.37
N ASN A 102 -1.58 -8.90 8.87
CA ASN A 102 -1.60 -10.07 7.99
C ASN A 102 -0.98 -9.79 6.61
N ARG A 103 -1.22 -8.60 6.07
CA ARG A 103 -0.87 -8.26 4.70
C ARG A 103 0.52 -7.70 4.54
N ASP A 104 1.08 -7.07 5.58
CA ASP A 104 2.15 -6.06 5.56
C ASP A 104 1.58 -4.63 5.39
N ALA A 105 1.78 -3.79 6.40
CA ALA A 105 1.27 -2.42 6.47
C ALA A 105 1.80 -1.51 5.34
N GLY A 106 2.96 -1.81 4.76
CA GLY A 106 3.44 -1.11 3.57
C GLY A 106 2.54 -1.34 2.34
N GLY A 107 1.62 -2.32 2.40
CA GLY A 107 0.63 -2.59 1.38
C GLY A 107 -0.25 -1.40 1.01
N PHE A 108 -0.50 -0.48 1.95
CA PHE A 108 -1.26 0.75 1.69
C PHE A 108 -0.63 1.67 0.64
N ASN A 109 0.66 1.51 0.32
CA ASN A 109 1.36 2.30 -0.70
C ASN A 109 2.04 1.43 -1.78
N LYS A 110 1.97 0.10 -1.69
CA LYS A 110 2.64 -0.78 -2.66
C LYS A 110 1.83 -0.83 -3.96
N PRO A 111 2.47 -0.69 -5.13
CA PRO A 111 1.78 -0.76 -6.41
C PRO A 111 1.40 -2.20 -6.77
N GLY A 112 0.46 -2.33 -7.71
CA GLY A 112 0.06 -3.57 -8.36
C GLY A 112 -1.19 -4.22 -7.77
N SER A 113 -1.83 -5.08 -8.57
CA SER A 113 -3.12 -5.73 -8.30
C SER A 113 -3.20 -6.35 -6.90
N ARG A 114 -2.13 -7.00 -6.44
CA ARG A 114 -2.10 -7.66 -5.12
C ARG A 114 -2.41 -6.73 -3.94
N TRP A 115 -2.20 -5.43 -4.09
CA TRP A 115 -2.33 -4.41 -3.05
C TRP A 115 -3.48 -3.43 -3.29
N SER A 116 -4.25 -3.60 -4.37
CA SER A 116 -5.28 -2.63 -4.79
C SER A 116 -6.32 -2.37 -3.71
N GLU A 117 -6.83 -3.40 -3.06
CA GLU A 117 -7.83 -3.24 -1.99
C GLU A 117 -7.27 -2.46 -0.80
N MET A 118 -5.99 -2.66 -0.44
CA MET A 118 -5.38 -1.88 0.64
C MET A 118 -5.24 -0.41 0.25
N ARG A 119 -4.85 -0.10 -0.99
CA ARG A 119 -4.79 1.30 -1.47
C ARG A 119 -6.19 1.93 -1.51
N GLN A 120 -7.19 1.20 -1.97
CA GLN A 120 -8.59 1.65 -1.97
C GLN A 120 -9.13 1.85 -0.55
N ILE A 121 -8.78 0.99 0.41
CA ILE A 121 -9.10 1.19 1.83
C ILE A 121 -8.46 2.48 2.34
N LYS A 122 -7.18 2.72 2.03
CA LYS A 122 -6.52 3.98 2.39
C LYS A 122 -7.24 5.19 1.81
N ALA A 123 -7.64 5.13 0.53
CA ALA A 123 -8.39 6.20 -0.11
C ALA A 123 -9.75 6.41 0.56
N ALA A 124 -10.49 5.33 0.86
CA ALA A 124 -11.80 5.39 1.52
C ALA A 124 -11.74 5.96 2.94
N ILE A 125 -10.69 5.64 3.72
CA ILE A 125 -10.48 6.28 5.03
C ILE A 125 -10.20 7.78 4.84
N GLY A 126 -9.32 8.13 3.89
CA GLY A 126 -8.96 9.53 3.64
C GLY A 126 -10.09 10.39 3.08
N SER A 127 -11.03 9.81 2.33
CA SER A 127 -12.21 10.49 1.78
C SER A 127 -13.45 10.40 2.68
N GLY A 128 -13.40 9.61 3.76
CA GLY A 128 -14.55 9.35 4.63
C GLY A 128 -15.61 8.42 4.04
N GLU A 129 -15.36 7.79 2.89
CA GLU A 129 -16.27 6.82 2.26
C GLU A 129 -16.14 5.43 2.89
N LEU A 130 -16.30 5.37 4.21
CA LEU A 130 -16.02 4.18 5.02
C LEU A 130 -16.92 2.99 4.66
N ALA A 131 -18.12 3.25 4.12
CA ALA A 131 -19.04 2.21 3.66
C ALA A 131 -18.43 1.28 2.58
N LYS A 132 -17.40 1.73 1.84
CA LYS A 132 -16.71 0.92 0.83
C LYS A 132 -15.81 -0.16 1.44
N ILE A 133 -15.31 0.06 2.66
CA ILE A 133 -14.25 -0.74 3.27
C ILE A 133 -14.65 -2.21 3.51
N PRO A 134 -15.84 -2.55 4.04
CA PRO A 134 -16.24 -3.95 4.21
C PRO A 134 -16.26 -4.74 2.91
N GLY A 135 -16.76 -4.13 1.82
CA GLY A 135 -16.71 -4.73 0.48
C GLY A 135 -15.29 -5.00 0.01
N LEU A 136 -14.38 -4.03 0.22
CA LEU A 136 -12.95 -4.17 -0.11
C LEU A 136 -12.25 -5.24 0.71
N ILE A 137 -12.58 -5.39 2.00
CA ILE A 137 -12.04 -6.46 2.85
C ILE A 137 -12.47 -7.83 2.31
N ARG A 138 -13.76 -7.99 1.96
CA ARG A 138 -14.28 -9.24 1.40
C ARG A 138 -13.69 -9.56 0.03
N SER A 139 -13.45 -8.57 -0.82
CA SER A 139 -12.88 -8.81 -2.16
C SER A 139 -11.42 -9.31 -2.10
N MET A 140 -10.67 -9.02 -1.03
CA MET A 140 -9.32 -9.57 -0.81
C MET A 140 -9.28 -11.11 -0.77
N LYS A 141 -10.42 -11.79 -0.57
CA LYS A 141 -10.51 -13.27 -0.62
C LYS A 141 -10.00 -13.85 -1.93
N ARG A 142 -10.04 -13.10 -3.04
CA ARG A 142 -9.46 -13.52 -4.33
C ARG A 142 -7.95 -13.84 -4.26
N LEU A 143 -7.24 -13.27 -3.28
CA LEU A 143 -5.79 -13.48 -3.12
C LEU A 143 -5.46 -14.85 -2.52
N TRP A 144 -6.46 -15.55 -1.98
CA TRP A 144 -6.33 -16.86 -1.34
C TRP A 144 -7.58 -17.72 -1.59
N PRO A 145 -7.81 -18.15 -2.85
CA PRO A 145 -9.00 -18.92 -3.21
C PRO A 145 -9.13 -20.20 -2.37
N ASP A 146 -8.01 -20.87 -2.08
CA ASP A 146 -8.00 -22.18 -1.41
C ASP A 146 -7.85 -22.09 0.12
N SER A 147 -7.76 -20.88 0.69
CA SER A 147 -7.54 -20.71 2.13
C SER A 147 -8.84 -20.47 2.88
N LYS A 148 -9.52 -21.55 3.29
CA LYS A 148 -10.76 -21.46 4.10
C LYS A 148 -10.63 -20.52 5.31
N GLY A 149 -9.53 -20.65 6.07
CA GLY A 149 -9.32 -19.84 7.28
C GLY A 149 -9.14 -18.35 7.01
N LEU A 150 -8.39 -17.97 5.96
CA LEU A 150 -8.24 -16.55 5.60
C LEU A 150 -9.52 -15.96 5.04
N ARG A 151 -10.33 -16.77 4.35
CA ARG A 151 -11.62 -16.33 3.81
C ARG A 151 -12.61 -16.01 4.93
N ILE A 152 -12.76 -16.93 5.89
CA ILE A 152 -13.58 -16.70 7.10
C ILE A 152 -13.12 -15.44 7.83
N ARG A 153 -11.79 -15.30 8.05
CA ARG A 153 -11.23 -14.10 8.68
C ARG A 153 -11.61 -12.79 7.98
N ARG A 154 -11.65 -12.75 6.64
CA ARG A 154 -12.06 -11.53 5.91
C ARG A 154 -13.53 -11.24 6.08
N ASP A 155 -14.37 -12.27 6.17
CA ASP A 155 -15.79 -12.10 6.43
C ASP A 155 -16.02 -11.58 7.87
N ASP A 156 -15.33 -12.14 8.85
CA ASP A 156 -15.38 -11.70 10.25
C ASP A 156 -14.85 -10.25 10.43
N GLU A 157 -13.73 -9.92 9.79
CA GLU A 157 -13.17 -8.57 9.81
C GLU A 157 -14.11 -7.55 9.16
N ALA A 158 -14.76 -7.90 8.05
CA ALA A 158 -15.75 -7.03 7.42
C ALA A 158 -16.95 -6.82 8.34
N ALA A 159 -17.47 -7.88 8.97
CA ALA A 159 -18.58 -7.79 9.92
C ALA A 159 -18.23 -6.94 11.15
N LEU A 160 -17.02 -7.10 11.71
CA LEU A 160 -16.54 -6.26 12.82
C LEU A 160 -16.38 -4.79 12.39
N PHE A 161 -15.95 -4.53 11.15
CA PHE A 161 -15.89 -3.17 10.64
C PHE A 161 -17.29 -2.57 10.51
N GLU A 162 -18.26 -3.32 10.00
CA GLU A 162 -19.67 -2.90 9.90
C GLU A 162 -20.26 -2.59 11.28
N HIS A 163 -20.00 -3.44 12.28
CA HIS A 163 -20.34 -3.16 13.68
C HIS A 163 -19.72 -1.84 14.18
N GLY A 164 -18.43 -1.64 13.90
CA GLY A 164 -17.73 -0.41 14.22
C GLY A 164 -18.30 0.83 13.53
N LEU A 165 -18.86 0.69 12.31
CA LEU A 165 -19.58 1.76 11.63
C LEU A 165 -20.94 2.02 12.27
N ALA A 166 -21.70 0.99 12.64
CA ALA A 166 -22.99 1.17 13.30
C ALA A 166 -22.84 1.97 14.61
N ALA A 167 -21.78 1.69 15.37
CA ALA A 167 -21.54 2.31 16.67
C ALA A 167 -21.08 3.79 16.59
N SER A 168 -20.30 4.19 15.58
CA SER A 168 -19.68 5.52 15.55
C SER A 168 -19.82 6.30 14.23
N HIS A 169 -20.32 5.67 13.16
CA HIS A 169 -20.50 6.26 11.83
C HIS A 169 -21.84 5.82 11.22
N PRO A 170 -23.00 6.12 11.86
CA PRO A 170 -24.30 5.60 11.45
C PRO A 170 -24.68 5.99 10.01
N HIS A 171 -24.26 7.17 9.55
CA HIS A 171 -24.48 7.60 8.16
C HIS A 171 -23.72 6.73 7.15
N GLU A 172 -22.47 6.33 7.45
CA GLU A 172 -21.71 5.40 6.61
C GLU A 172 -22.26 3.97 6.72
N HIS A 173 -22.70 3.55 7.90
CA HIS A 173 -23.36 2.27 8.08
C HIS A 173 -24.63 2.15 7.22
N ALA A 174 -25.47 3.20 7.18
CA ALA A 174 -26.68 3.21 6.34
C ALA A 174 -26.38 3.06 4.84
N LYS A 175 -25.24 3.57 4.37
CA LYS A 175 -24.81 3.45 2.96
C LYS A 175 -24.40 2.03 2.57
N LEU A 176 -24.13 1.13 3.51
CA LEU A 176 -23.70 -0.25 3.22
C LEU A 176 -24.69 -0.97 2.30
N ALA A 177 -25.99 -0.78 2.51
CA ALA A 177 -27.06 -1.42 1.72
C ALA A 177 -27.05 -1.02 0.24
N THR A 178 -26.59 0.20 -0.06
CA THR A 178 -26.56 0.76 -1.42
C THR A 178 -25.16 0.86 -2.00
N THR A 179 -24.13 0.52 -1.22
CA THR A 179 -22.74 0.60 -1.68
C THR A 179 -22.48 -0.54 -2.66
N PRO A 180 -22.09 -0.24 -3.91
CA PRO A 180 -21.84 -1.28 -4.89
C PRO A 180 -20.65 -2.14 -4.48
N ALA A 181 -20.69 -3.42 -4.85
CA ALA A 181 -19.55 -4.30 -4.68
C ALA A 181 -18.32 -3.74 -5.42
N PRO A 182 -17.11 -3.83 -4.82
CA PRO A 182 -15.91 -3.35 -5.51
C PRO A 182 -15.63 -4.21 -6.74
N VAL A 183 -15.18 -3.56 -7.81
CA VAL A 183 -14.75 -4.24 -9.04
C VAL A 183 -13.52 -5.10 -8.73
N ASP A 184 -13.45 -6.32 -9.29
CA ASP A 184 -12.29 -7.20 -9.09
C ASP A 184 -11.01 -6.54 -9.64
N PRO A 185 -9.99 -6.28 -8.79
CA PRO A 185 -8.73 -5.70 -9.25
C PRO A 185 -8.02 -6.50 -10.35
N ASN A 186 -8.23 -7.81 -10.44
CA ASN A 186 -7.69 -8.61 -11.55
C ASN A 186 -8.35 -8.27 -12.88
N ALA A 187 -9.68 -8.10 -12.89
CA ALA A 187 -10.42 -7.65 -14.07
C ALA A 187 -9.97 -6.24 -14.48
N VAL A 188 -9.82 -5.33 -13.51
CA VAL A 188 -9.28 -3.97 -13.78
C VAL A 188 -7.89 -4.04 -14.40
N THR A 189 -6.99 -4.85 -13.84
CA THR A 189 -5.62 -5.03 -14.36
C THR A 189 -5.63 -5.57 -15.79
N TYR A 190 -6.50 -6.55 -16.07
CA TYR A 190 -6.67 -7.10 -17.41
C TYR A 190 -7.12 -6.02 -18.41
N VAL A 191 -8.16 -5.27 -18.06
CA VAL A 191 -8.69 -4.17 -18.90
C VAL A 191 -7.62 -3.10 -19.13
N GLN A 192 -6.93 -2.64 -18.08
CA GLN A 192 -5.84 -1.67 -18.19
C GLN A 192 -4.73 -2.17 -19.13
N GLY A 193 -4.34 -3.44 -19.00
CA GLY A 193 -3.33 -4.06 -19.86
C GLY A 193 -3.77 -4.11 -21.33
N ARG A 194 -4.97 -4.63 -21.58
CA ARG A 194 -5.51 -4.78 -22.94
C ARG A 194 -5.74 -3.44 -23.63
N LEU A 195 -6.31 -2.46 -22.93
CA LEU A 195 -6.50 -1.11 -23.50
C LEU A 195 -5.16 -0.50 -23.90
N ARG A 196 -4.11 -0.64 -23.07
CA ARG A 196 -2.77 -0.15 -23.40
C ARG A 196 -2.16 -0.86 -24.61
N GLU A 197 -2.32 -2.19 -24.72
CA GLU A 197 -1.89 -2.96 -25.90
C GLU A 197 -2.62 -2.53 -27.17
N LEU A 198 -3.88 -2.11 -27.06
CA LEU A 198 -4.69 -1.62 -28.16
C LEU A 198 -4.47 -0.14 -28.50
N GLY A 199 -3.51 0.53 -27.86
CA GLY A 199 -3.13 1.92 -28.13
C GLY A 199 -3.85 2.98 -27.29
N TYR A 200 -4.60 2.59 -26.26
CA TYR A 200 -5.24 3.50 -25.31
C TYR A 200 -4.31 3.81 -24.13
N TYR A 201 -3.21 4.52 -24.40
CA TYR A 201 -2.13 4.75 -23.41
C TYR A 201 -2.54 5.60 -22.21
N ASP A 202 -3.59 6.42 -22.34
CA ASP A 202 -4.09 7.28 -21.26
C ASP A 202 -4.85 6.50 -20.16
N VAL A 203 -4.95 5.17 -20.25
CA VAL A 203 -5.68 4.31 -19.30
C VAL A 203 -5.11 4.33 -17.88
N GLY A 204 -3.87 4.80 -17.74
CA GLY A 204 -3.14 4.87 -16.48
C GLY A 204 -2.18 3.69 -16.27
N GLN A 205 -1.71 3.53 -15.03
CA GLN A 205 -0.83 2.42 -14.68
C GLN A 205 -1.64 1.11 -14.61
N VAL A 206 -1.00 -0.01 -14.92
CA VAL A 206 -1.60 -1.35 -14.78
C VAL A 206 -1.47 -1.80 -13.33
N ASP A 207 -2.34 -1.27 -12.48
CA ASP A 207 -2.25 -1.40 -11.02
C ASP A 207 -3.50 -2.04 -10.38
N GLY A 208 -4.54 -2.31 -11.18
CA GLY A 208 -5.79 -2.91 -10.72
C GLY A 208 -6.65 -1.96 -9.89
N GLU A 209 -6.48 -0.65 -10.04
CA GLU A 209 -7.24 0.38 -9.37
C GLU A 209 -8.11 1.15 -10.37
N GLN A 210 -9.39 1.25 -10.06
CA GLN A 210 -10.35 2.03 -10.84
C GLN A 210 -10.93 3.10 -9.93
N SER A 211 -10.52 4.35 -10.15
CA SER A 211 -11.14 5.50 -9.51
C SER A 211 -12.38 5.92 -10.31
N PRO A 212 -13.49 6.30 -9.65
CA PRO A 212 -14.61 6.94 -10.31
C PRO A 212 -14.15 8.17 -11.11
N GLN A 213 -14.67 8.32 -12.33
CA GLN A 213 -14.29 9.37 -13.28
C GLN A 213 -12.78 9.41 -13.59
N GLY A 214 -12.08 8.28 -13.36
CA GLY A 214 -10.66 8.16 -13.56
C GLY A 214 -10.26 7.89 -15.01
N ARG A 215 -8.94 7.88 -15.23
CA ARG A 215 -8.31 7.56 -16.52
C ARG A 215 -8.75 6.23 -17.13
N THR A 216 -8.89 5.20 -16.29
CA THR A 216 -9.34 3.88 -16.73
C THR A 216 -10.77 3.93 -17.27
N GLU A 217 -11.70 4.60 -16.59
CA GLU A 217 -13.09 4.77 -17.07
C GLU A 217 -13.15 5.55 -18.37
N GLY A 218 -12.40 6.65 -18.48
CA GLY A 218 -12.31 7.43 -19.71
C GLY A 218 -11.88 6.60 -20.91
N MET A 219 -10.89 5.72 -20.73
CA MET A 219 -10.43 4.84 -21.81
C MET A 219 -11.38 3.67 -22.10
N ILE A 220 -12.10 3.15 -21.10
CA ILE A 220 -13.18 2.18 -21.31
C ILE A 220 -14.27 2.80 -22.19
N LEU A 221 -14.69 4.04 -21.88
CA LEU A 221 -15.69 4.75 -22.66
C LEU A 221 -15.21 5.03 -24.09
N ALA A 222 -13.97 5.49 -24.26
CA ALA A 222 -13.37 5.71 -25.58
C ALA A 222 -13.32 4.42 -26.42
N TYR A 223 -12.92 3.30 -25.81
CA TYR A 223 -12.89 1.99 -26.45
C TYR A 223 -14.28 1.53 -26.87
N ARG A 224 -15.25 1.63 -25.97
CA ARG A 224 -16.66 1.27 -26.24
C ARG A 224 -17.24 2.11 -27.38
N ASN A 225 -17.00 3.41 -27.36
CA ASN A 225 -17.46 4.33 -28.39
C ASN A 225 -16.92 3.94 -29.78
N ALA A 226 -15.63 3.64 -29.87
CA ALA A 226 -14.98 3.24 -31.13
C ALA A 226 -15.52 1.90 -31.70
N ARG A 227 -16.28 1.14 -30.92
CA ARG A 227 -16.82 -0.19 -31.27
C ARG A 227 -18.34 -0.29 -31.22
N GLY A 228 -19.03 0.84 -31.07
CA GLY A 228 -20.49 0.85 -30.99
C GLY A 228 -21.04 0.04 -29.81
N LEU A 229 -20.25 -0.10 -28.74
CA LEU A 229 -20.70 -0.74 -27.50
C LEU A 229 -21.45 0.28 -26.63
N PRO A 230 -22.35 -0.17 -25.72
CA PRO A 230 -23.01 0.71 -24.77
C PRO A 230 -22.00 1.55 -23.97
N LEU A 231 -22.20 2.87 -23.92
CA LEU A 231 -21.31 3.82 -23.25
C LEU A 231 -21.50 3.79 -21.73
N THR A 232 -20.90 2.81 -21.08
CA THR A 232 -20.83 2.70 -19.61
C THR A 232 -19.38 2.49 -19.16
N PRO A 233 -18.97 3.04 -18.01
CA PRO A 233 -17.63 2.81 -17.45
C PRO A 233 -17.48 1.42 -16.80
N ALA A 234 -18.55 0.62 -16.73
CA ALA A 234 -18.55 -0.68 -16.10
C ALA A 234 -17.58 -1.66 -16.79
N ILE A 235 -16.88 -2.47 -15.98
CA ILE A 235 -16.16 -3.65 -16.44
C ILE A 235 -17.13 -4.82 -16.38
N ASP A 236 -17.86 -5.04 -17.47
CA ASP A 236 -18.83 -6.11 -17.64
C ASP A 236 -18.31 -7.23 -18.55
N ASP A 237 -19.02 -8.36 -18.59
CA ASP A 237 -18.64 -9.52 -19.41
C ASP A 237 -18.58 -9.17 -20.90
N ARG A 238 -19.38 -8.20 -21.36
CA ARG A 238 -19.38 -7.75 -22.75
C ARG A 238 -18.09 -7.03 -23.11
N LEU A 239 -17.61 -6.13 -22.25
CA LEU A 239 -16.32 -5.46 -22.41
C LEU A 239 -15.17 -6.46 -22.35
N ILE A 240 -15.18 -7.37 -21.37
CA ILE A 240 -14.14 -8.39 -21.21
C ILE A 240 -14.09 -9.30 -22.45
N ALA A 241 -15.24 -9.76 -22.94
CA ALA A 241 -15.33 -10.57 -24.15
C ALA A 241 -14.83 -9.82 -25.40
N GLU A 242 -15.18 -8.55 -25.56
CA GLU A 242 -14.70 -7.75 -26.68
C GLU A 242 -13.18 -7.54 -26.62
N LEU A 243 -12.62 -7.20 -25.45
CA LEU A 243 -11.17 -7.03 -25.25
C LEU A 243 -10.37 -8.33 -25.48
N GLY A 244 -11.01 -9.49 -25.29
CA GLY A 244 -10.43 -10.81 -25.52
C GLY A 244 -10.26 -11.18 -27.00
N LYS A 245 -10.93 -10.48 -27.92
CA LYS A 245 -10.80 -10.76 -29.36
C LYS A 245 -9.42 -10.33 -29.90
N PRO A 246 -8.80 -11.09 -30.83
CA PRO A 246 -7.62 -10.65 -31.57
C PRO A 246 -7.93 -9.36 -32.34
N GLN A 247 -7.13 -8.32 -32.13
CA GLN A 247 -7.39 -6.98 -32.65
C GLN A 247 -6.06 -6.28 -32.93
N ALA A 248 -6.00 -5.51 -34.02
CA ALA A 248 -4.88 -4.61 -34.26
C ALA A 248 -4.96 -3.40 -33.31
N PRO A 249 -3.83 -2.92 -32.78
CA PRO A 249 -3.79 -1.66 -32.04
C PRO A 249 -4.33 -0.52 -32.90
N ARG A 250 -4.96 0.47 -32.25
CA ARG A 250 -5.36 1.70 -32.93
C ARG A 250 -4.12 2.32 -33.59
N GLN A 251 -4.20 2.62 -34.88
CA GLN A 251 -3.19 3.44 -35.54
C GLN A 251 -3.29 4.84 -34.94
N VAL A 252 -2.26 5.22 -34.18
CA VAL A 252 -2.10 6.59 -33.73
C VAL A 252 -1.72 7.39 -34.97
N ALA A 253 -2.50 8.42 -35.31
CA ALA A 253 -2.16 9.30 -36.44
C ALA A 253 -0.70 9.76 -36.31
N GLU A 254 0.07 9.68 -37.40
CA GLU A 254 1.52 9.91 -37.42
C GLU A 254 1.93 11.22 -36.73
N THR A 255 1.06 12.22 -36.73
CA THR A 255 1.23 13.52 -36.06
C THR A 255 1.45 13.44 -34.54
N ARG A 256 1.04 12.36 -33.85
CA ARG A 256 1.39 12.13 -32.43
C ARG A 256 2.56 11.17 -32.23
N ALA A 257 2.88 10.36 -33.24
CA ALA A 257 3.99 9.42 -33.20
C ALA A 257 5.34 10.11 -33.45
N SER A 258 5.33 11.21 -34.22
CA SER A 258 6.51 12.03 -34.55
C SER A 258 6.66 13.29 -33.69
N ALA A 259 5.72 13.59 -32.78
CA ALA A 259 5.81 14.77 -31.93
C ALA A 259 7.02 14.65 -30.99
N THR A 260 8.05 15.43 -31.27
CA THR A 260 9.25 15.55 -30.44
C THR A 260 8.97 16.46 -29.24
N VAL A 261 9.85 16.42 -28.23
CA VAL A 261 9.73 17.30 -27.05
C VAL A 261 9.80 18.78 -27.45
N GLU A 262 10.47 19.06 -28.57
CA GLU A 262 10.55 20.36 -29.23
C GLU A 262 9.20 20.81 -29.82
N ASP A 263 8.45 19.93 -30.51
CA ASP A 263 7.14 20.28 -31.09
C ASP A 263 6.10 20.67 -30.01
N LEU A 264 6.18 20.05 -28.83
CA LEU A 264 5.34 20.38 -27.66
C LEU A 264 5.76 21.68 -26.95
N ARG A 265 6.98 22.16 -27.18
CA ARG A 265 7.46 23.47 -26.68
C ARG A 265 6.99 24.61 -27.58
N ASP A 266 6.93 24.38 -28.88
CA ASP A 266 6.59 25.41 -29.87
C ASP A 266 5.07 25.69 -29.93
N GLU A 267 4.21 24.71 -29.62
CA GLU A 267 2.75 24.91 -29.51
C GLU A 267 2.28 25.67 -28.25
N GLY A 268 3.21 26.22 -27.46
CA GLY A 268 2.89 27.30 -26.52
C GLY A 268 1.94 26.92 -25.37
N SER A 269 2.30 25.94 -24.54
CA SER A 269 1.62 25.76 -23.26
C SER A 269 2.22 26.70 -22.20
N GLN A 270 1.42 27.65 -21.69
CA GLN A 270 1.77 28.56 -20.60
C GLN A 270 2.27 27.82 -19.32
N THR A 271 2.00 26.52 -19.23
CA THR A 271 2.50 25.60 -18.19
C THR A 271 4.01 25.36 -18.27
N ILE A 272 4.59 25.41 -19.46
CA ILE A 272 6.03 25.15 -19.68
C ILE A 272 6.86 26.38 -19.29
N ALA A 273 6.37 27.60 -19.52
CA ALA A 273 7.05 28.83 -19.08
C ALA A 273 7.16 28.92 -17.55
N LEU A 274 6.11 28.48 -16.82
CA LEU A 274 6.12 28.40 -15.36
C LEU A 274 7.12 27.34 -14.86
N THR A 275 7.19 26.21 -15.57
CA THR A 275 8.11 25.10 -15.28
C THR A 275 9.56 25.46 -15.57
N ASP A 276 9.83 26.19 -16.66
CA ASP A 276 11.17 26.67 -17.00
C ASP A 276 11.63 27.81 -16.08
N ARG A 277 10.71 28.65 -15.59
CA ARG A 277 11.00 29.63 -14.54
C ARG A 277 11.33 28.93 -13.21
N ALA A 278 10.62 27.85 -12.88
CA ALA A 278 10.91 27.02 -11.71
C ALA A 278 12.24 26.25 -11.82
N LYS A 279 12.58 25.73 -13.01
CA LYS A 279 13.87 25.09 -13.29
C LYS A 279 15.04 26.09 -13.22
N ARG A 280 14.86 27.32 -13.73
CA ARG A 280 15.88 28.38 -13.63
C ARG A 280 16.10 28.85 -12.18
N TRP A 281 15.07 28.83 -11.35
CA TRP A 281 15.18 29.07 -9.91
C TRP A 281 15.92 27.92 -9.20
N ALA A 282 15.56 26.67 -9.50
CA ALA A 282 16.26 25.48 -8.99
C ALA A 282 17.75 25.44 -9.39
N GLY A 283 18.07 25.90 -10.60
CA GLY A 283 19.45 26.02 -11.09
C GLY A 283 20.29 27.12 -10.44
N LYS A 284 19.68 28.16 -9.85
CA LYS A 284 20.40 29.22 -9.12
C LYS A 284 20.65 28.91 -7.65
N ILE A 285 19.90 27.99 -7.05
CA ILE A 285 20.05 27.59 -5.63
C ILE A 285 21.03 26.41 -5.46
N PHE A 286 21.12 25.51 -6.44
CA PHE A 286 21.99 24.33 -6.37
C PHE A 286 23.13 24.41 -7.39
N GLY A 287 23.98 25.43 -7.22
CA GLY A 287 25.28 25.47 -7.87
C GLY A 287 26.03 24.17 -7.63
N SER A 288 26.32 23.45 -8.71
CA SER A 288 27.45 22.54 -8.89
C SER A 288 28.03 21.91 -7.62
N SER A 289 27.48 20.77 -7.19
CA SER A 289 28.22 19.51 -6.94
C SER A 289 27.53 18.59 -5.92
N ALA A 290 27.58 17.29 -6.22
CA ALA A 290 27.33 16.14 -5.36
C ALA A 290 25.87 15.80 -4.96
N GLY A 291 25.21 15.01 -5.82
CA GLY A 291 24.60 13.76 -5.37
C GLY A 291 23.09 13.70 -5.16
N LEU A 292 22.28 13.96 -6.20
CA LEU A 292 20.88 13.52 -6.25
C LEU A 292 20.59 12.85 -7.60
N THR A 293 20.10 11.61 -7.56
CA THR A 293 19.69 10.86 -8.75
C THR A 293 18.25 11.22 -9.13
N GLY A 294 17.95 11.27 -10.43
CA GLY A 294 16.72 11.85 -11.01
C GLY A 294 15.37 11.31 -10.51
N ALA A 295 15.34 10.24 -9.71
CA ALA A 295 14.12 9.73 -9.09
C ALA A 295 13.63 10.56 -7.88
N GLY A 296 14.54 11.26 -7.17
CA GLY A 296 14.17 12.06 -6.00
C GLY A 296 13.50 13.39 -6.34
N VAL A 297 13.86 13.98 -7.49
CA VAL A 297 13.34 15.29 -7.92
C VAL A 297 11.90 15.17 -8.42
N LEU A 298 11.56 14.10 -9.14
CA LEU A 298 10.19 13.91 -9.61
C LEU A 298 9.21 13.71 -8.45
N ALA A 299 9.62 12.95 -7.42
CA ALA A 299 8.79 12.72 -6.24
C ALA A 299 8.54 14.02 -5.45
N TRP A 300 9.55 14.87 -5.28
CA TRP A 300 9.40 16.16 -4.59
C TRP A 300 8.53 17.16 -5.39
N VAL A 301 8.66 17.19 -6.72
CA VAL A 301 7.85 18.08 -7.59
C VAL A 301 6.38 17.65 -7.61
N THR A 302 6.11 16.34 -7.59
CA THR A 302 4.75 15.81 -7.63
C THR A 302 4.01 16.06 -6.31
N ASP A 303 4.68 15.94 -5.16
CA ASP A 303 4.10 16.21 -3.82
C ASP A 303 3.76 17.70 -3.60
N ARG A 304 4.48 18.62 -4.26
CA ARG A 304 4.25 20.07 -4.14
C ARG A 304 3.24 20.62 -5.15
N ALA A 305 3.06 19.99 -6.32
CA ALA A 305 2.09 20.44 -7.32
C ALA A 305 0.65 20.45 -6.79
N THR A 306 0.32 19.53 -5.87
CA THR A 306 -0.98 19.45 -5.20
C THR A 306 -1.20 20.55 -4.15
N GLN A 307 -0.14 21.23 -3.68
CA GLN A 307 -0.22 22.35 -2.73
C GLN A 307 -0.22 23.74 -3.41
N VAL A 308 0.08 23.84 -4.71
CA VAL A 308 0.16 25.14 -5.42
C VAL A 308 -1.20 25.80 -5.58
N SER A 309 -2.30 25.03 -5.58
CA SER A 309 -3.66 25.60 -5.62
C SER A 309 -4.05 26.34 -4.35
N ALA A 310 -3.47 25.97 -3.19
CA ALA A 310 -3.71 26.64 -1.90
C ALA A 310 -2.72 27.79 -1.63
N ALA A 311 -1.65 27.92 -2.41
CA ALA A 311 -0.62 28.95 -2.25
C ALA A 311 -0.88 30.22 -3.09
N LYS A 312 -1.96 30.26 -3.89
CA LYS A 312 -2.29 31.41 -4.73
C LYS A 312 -2.95 32.55 -3.94
N ASP A 313 -3.56 32.24 -2.79
CA ASP A 313 -4.28 33.22 -1.95
C ASP A 313 -3.41 33.81 -0.82
N ALA A 314 -2.18 33.35 -0.62
CA ALA A 314 -1.34 33.74 0.51
C ALA A 314 -0.08 34.58 0.14
N VAL A 315 0.07 35.00 -1.12
CA VAL A 315 1.23 35.80 -1.56
C VAL A 315 0.77 37.21 -1.96
N GLY A 316 0.13 37.87 -1.01
CA GLY A 316 -0.11 39.30 -0.99
C GLY A 316 0.41 39.85 0.35
N GLY A 317 1.72 39.78 0.57
CA GLY A 317 2.28 40.25 1.83
C GLY A 317 3.78 40.06 1.93
N LEU A 318 4.49 41.19 1.88
CA LEU A 318 5.78 41.46 2.54
C LEU A 318 6.98 40.72 1.90
N GLY A 319 7.96 41.36 1.27
CA GLY A 319 8.61 42.62 1.62
C GLY A 319 9.88 42.34 2.44
N LEU A 320 11.05 42.61 1.83
CA LEU A 320 12.38 42.90 2.42
C LEU A 320 13.50 41.82 2.39
N THR A 321 14.72 42.35 2.50
CA THR A 321 16.01 42.08 1.81
C THR A 321 17.00 41.12 2.52
N PRO A 322 18.13 40.71 1.88
CA PRO A 322 18.93 39.55 2.30
C PRO A 322 20.17 39.89 3.15
N TRP A 323 20.63 38.92 3.96
CA TRP A 323 22.03 38.87 4.44
C TRP A 323 22.60 37.44 4.51
N ARG A 324 23.94 37.40 4.54
CA ARG A 324 24.93 36.44 4.02
C ARG A 324 24.97 34.99 4.53
N ASP A 325 25.66 34.18 3.73
CA ASP A 325 26.43 32.97 4.09
C ASP A 325 27.94 33.33 4.13
N PRO A 326 28.84 32.64 4.88
CA PRO A 326 29.52 31.48 4.27
C PRO A 326 30.04 30.38 5.24
N GLY A 327 30.21 29.15 4.74
CA GLY A 327 31.41 28.37 5.07
C GLY A 327 31.32 26.82 5.16
N ASP A 328 31.78 26.18 4.08
CA ASP A 328 32.88 25.18 4.05
C ASP A 328 32.67 23.66 4.37
N ARG A 329 33.40 22.88 3.56
CA ARG A 329 34.04 21.55 3.74
C ARG A 329 33.27 20.21 3.68
N ASP A 330 33.49 19.54 2.54
CA ASP A 330 34.10 18.20 2.35
C ASP A 330 33.61 16.99 3.19
N ARG A 331 33.10 15.93 2.53
CA ARG A 331 33.76 14.58 2.46
C ARG A 331 32.93 13.49 1.77
N ARG A 332 33.71 12.58 1.16
CA ARG A 332 33.40 11.43 0.29
C ARG A 332 32.81 10.21 1.04
N ARG A 333 31.95 9.42 0.38
CA ARG A 333 32.18 8.01 -0.09
C ARG A 333 30.87 7.21 -0.32
N ARG A 334 31.03 6.15 -1.12
CA ARG A 334 30.09 5.41 -1.98
C ARG A 334 29.59 4.06 -1.36
N PRO A 335 28.70 3.29 -2.03
CA PRO A 335 27.55 2.61 -1.42
C PRO A 335 27.57 1.06 -1.48
N GLY A 336 26.56 0.41 -0.88
CA GLY A 336 26.37 -1.05 -0.93
C GLY A 336 24.91 -1.52 -0.98
N ARG A 337 24.56 -2.29 -2.02
CA ARG A 337 23.22 -2.70 -2.51
C ARG A 337 22.39 -3.66 -1.62
N ARG A 338 21.07 -3.52 -1.75
CA ARG A 338 20.00 -4.46 -1.32
C ARG A 338 19.71 -5.53 -2.39
N ARG A 339 19.24 -6.72 -1.99
CA ARG A 339 18.34 -7.59 -2.80
C ARG A 339 17.37 -8.42 -1.94
N ARG A 340 16.34 -8.91 -2.64
CA ARG A 340 14.92 -9.10 -2.27
C ARG A 340 14.62 -10.45 -1.57
N ARG A 341 13.54 -10.46 -0.78
CA ARG A 341 12.98 -11.62 -0.05
C ARG A 341 11.72 -12.17 -0.72
N ARG A 342 11.51 -13.49 -0.59
CA ARG A 342 10.23 -14.21 -0.69
C ARG A 342 9.93 -14.88 0.67
N ARG A 343 8.64 -15.04 0.99
CA ARG A 343 8.04 -15.41 2.30
C ARG A 343 8.23 -16.90 2.67
N PRO A 344 8.24 -17.26 3.97
CA PRO A 344 7.97 -18.63 4.42
C PRO A 344 6.87 -18.76 5.50
N ASP A 345 6.51 -20.03 5.76
CA ASP A 345 5.29 -20.56 6.37
C ASP A 345 5.17 -20.48 7.91
N LEU A 346 3.90 -20.44 8.39
CA LEU A 346 3.49 -20.37 9.80
C LEU A 346 3.51 -21.74 10.51
N VAL A 347 3.99 -21.74 11.76
CA VAL A 347 3.81 -22.84 12.73
C VAL A 347 2.58 -22.53 13.60
N ARG A 348 1.60 -23.44 13.65
CA ARG A 348 0.33 -23.28 14.40
C ARG A 348 0.52 -23.52 15.91
N CYS A 349 -0.11 -22.67 16.71
CA CYS A 349 -0.39 -22.88 18.13
C CYS A 349 -1.42 -24.00 18.33
N ARG A 350 -1.29 -24.79 19.42
CA ARG A 350 -2.30 -25.75 19.88
C ARG A 350 -2.87 -25.29 21.23
N PRO A 351 -4.19 -25.43 21.46
CA PRO A 351 -4.77 -25.23 22.79
C PRO A 351 -4.48 -26.43 23.70
N ALA A 352 -4.35 -26.17 25.01
CA ALA A 352 -4.08 -27.18 26.03
C ALA A 352 -5.25 -28.15 26.20
N ARG A 353 -4.96 -29.45 26.33
CA ARG A 353 -5.93 -30.48 26.74
C ARG A 353 -6.08 -30.45 28.26
N ALA A 354 -7.32 -30.44 28.74
CA ALA A 354 -7.65 -30.68 30.14
C ALA A 354 -7.31 -32.14 30.53
N ALA A 355 -6.77 -32.32 31.74
CA ALA A 355 -6.48 -33.61 32.34
C ALA A 355 -7.77 -34.27 32.89
N PRO A 356 -7.90 -35.61 32.89
CA PRO A 356 -9.06 -36.30 33.46
C PRO A 356 -8.91 -36.42 35.00
N PRO A 357 -10.03 -36.51 35.74
CA PRO A 357 -10.01 -36.71 37.19
C PRO A 357 -9.65 -38.17 37.53
N GLY A 358 -8.96 -38.34 38.66
CA GLY A 358 -8.56 -39.64 39.22
C GLY A 358 -9.61 -40.27 40.11
#